data_AF-A0AAW1SQD0-F1
#
_entry.id   AF-A0AAW1SQD0-F1
#
_cell.length_a   1.000
_cell.length_b   1.000
_cell.length_c   1.000
_cell.angle_alpha   90.00
_cell.angle_beta   90.00
_cell.angle_gamma   90.00
#
_symmetry.space_group_name_H-M   'P 1'
#
loop_
_entity.id
_entity.type
_entity.pdbx_description
1 polymer ?
#
loop_
_entity_poly.entity_id
_entity_poly.type
_entity_poly.pdbx_seq_one_letter_code
_entity_poly.pdbx_strand_id
1 'polypeptide(L)'
;SLPPKRVPKTLENTRELDGTVVQAEDDEIEADEAQDEYAGYFESTVAPKVLLTTCYKPTKLMYRFLAEMLETLPCAYYYKRQGFALKKIVKYASNRGFTDIMVFNQRGKELDGLLMIHLPDGPTAHFRLSNLILGEDIKGHGRATTHKPELVLNNFGTRLGRRVGRMFASLFSQDPAFRGRRVVTFHNQRDFVFFRHHRYIFEEKEKKQPGKKEKETKVESRLQELGPRFTLKLMSLQHGTFDSKSGEFEWVHKPQMDTSRRKFFL
;
A
#
# COMPACT_ATOMS: atom_id res chain seq x y z
N SER A 1 7.23 -39.67 -24.88
CA SER A 1 6.73 -38.55 -24.05
C SER A 1 7.17 -37.25 -24.68
N LEU A 2 6.30 -36.24 -24.76
CA LEU A 2 6.71 -34.90 -25.19
C LEU A 2 7.61 -34.29 -24.11
N PRO A 3 8.72 -33.63 -24.48
CA PRO A 3 9.56 -32.96 -23.51
C PRO A 3 8.77 -31.85 -22.80
N PRO A 4 8.98 -31.66 -21.49
CA PRO A 4 8.28 -30.63 -20.74
C PRO A 4 8.55 -29.25 -21.34
N LYS A 5 7.50 -28.43 -21.40
CA LYS A 5 7.59 -27.05 -21.93
C LYS A 5 8.64 -26.28 -21.13
N ARG A 6 9.66 -25.76 -21.82
CA ARG A 6 10.73 -24.98 -21.19
C ARG A 6 10.14 -23.75 -20.52
N VAL A 7 10.37 -23.60 -19.22
CA VAL A 7 9.94 -22.43 -18.46
C VAL A 7 10.90 -21.28 -18.77
N PRO A 8 10.41 -20.10 -19.21
CA PRO A 8 11.27 -18.95 -19.45
C PRO A 8 11.91 -18.47 -18.14
N LYS A 9 13.21 -18.17 -18.19
CA LYS A 9 13.95 -17.60 -17.06
C LYS A 9 13.61 -16.12 -16.92
N THR A 10 12.66 -15.79 -16.06
CA THR A 10 12.34 -14.41 -15.66
C THR A 10 13.16 -14.02 -14.43
N LEU A 11 13.27 -12.73 -14.12
CA LEU A 11 13.89 -12.27 -12.87
C LEU A 11 13.15 -12.81 -11.63
N GLU A 12 11.83 -12.95 -11.71
CA GLU A 12 11.01 -13.56 -10.65
C GLU A 12 11.37 -15.04 -10.44
N ASN A 13 11.44 -15.83 -11.52
CA ASN A 13 11.77 -17.26 -11.47
C ASN A 13 13.25 -17.53 -11.15
N THR A 14 14.09 -16.50 -11.14
CA THR A 14 15.52 -16.58 -10.82
C THR A 14 15.88 -15.71 -9.62
N ARG A 15 14.89 -15.34 -8.79
CA ARG A 15 15.09 -14.64 -7.52
C ARG A 15 16.09 -15.42 -6.68
N GLU A 16 17.01 -14.70 -6.04
CA GLU A 16 17.90 -15.30 -5.06
C GLU A 16 17.07 -15.84 -3.89
N LEU A 17 17.39 -17.06 -3.43
CA LEU A 17 16.72 -17.63 -2.27
C LEU A 17 16.93 -16.69 -1.09
N ASP A 18 15.83 -16.18 -0.56
CA ASP A 18 15.82 -15.27 0.56
C ASP A 18 15.20 -16.00 1.75
N GLY A 19 16.01 -16.25 2.77
CA GLY A 19 15.58 -16.96 3.98
C GLY A 19 14.54 -16.18 4.81
N THR A 20 14.25 -14.92 4.45
CA THR A 20 13.18 -14.13 5.09
C THR A 20 11.82 -14.29 4.42
N VAL A 21 11.73 -15.04 3.31
CA VAL A 21 10.45 -15.41 2.70
C VAL A 21 9.74 -16.36 3.66
N VAL A 22 8.56 -15.92 4.10
CA VAL A 22 7.75 -16.67 5.06
C VAL A 22 7.19 -17.91 4.37
N GLN A 23 7.37 -19.06 5.01
CA GLN A 23 6.77 -20.31 4.55
C GLN A 23 5.30 -20.35 4.94
N ALA A 24 4.49 -21.17 4.25
CA ALA A 24 3.12 -21.39 4.68
C ALA A 24 3.12 -22.07 6.07
N GLU A 25 2.27 -21.60 6.99
CA GLU A 25 2.10 -22.18 8.34
C GLU A 25 3.35 -22.06 9.22
N ASP A 26 3.92 -20.85 9.29
CA ASP A 26 5.03 -20.52 10.18
C ASP A 26 4.49 -19.98 11.53
N ASP A 27 4.40 -20.86 12.53
CA ASP A 27 3.85 -20.56 13.86
C ASP A 27 4.53 -19.35 14.53
N GLU A 28 5.82 -19.10 14.28
CA GLU A 28 6.54 -17.94 14.84
C GLU A 28 6.00 -16.63 14.25
N ILE A 29 5.79 -16.61 12.93
CA ILE A 29 5.27 -15.43 12.23
C ILE A 29 3.81 -15.17 12.60
N GLU A 30 3.00 -16.22 12.76
CA GLU A 30 1.62 -16.07 13.21
C GLU A 30 1.53 -15.52 14.63
N ALA A 31 2.38 -16.01 15.55
CA ALA A 31 2.45 -15.50 16.90
C ALA A 31 2.91 -14.04 16.95
N ASP A 32 3.92 -13.66 16.15
CA ASP A 32 4.37 -12.28 16.00
C ASP A 32 3.23 -11.37 15.51
N GLU A 33 2.50 -11.79 14.48
CA GLU A 33 1.42 -11.01 13.88
C GLU A 33 0.17 -10.90 14.77
N ALA A 34 -0.06 -11.88 15.65
CA ALA A 34 -1.12 -11.81 16.64
C ALA A 34 -0.81 -10.80 17.77
N GLN A 35 0.46 -10.41 17.92
CA GLN A 35 0.93 -9.53 18.99
C GLN A 35 1.49 -8.18 18.50
N ASP A 36 1.52 -7.97 17.18
CA ASP A 36 2.02 -6.72 16.60
C ASP A 36 1.04 -5.55 16.79
N GLU A 37 1.49 -4.35 16.42
CA GLU A 37 0.72 -3.12 16.60
C GLU A 37 -0.56 -3.08 15.75
N TYR A 38 -0.68 -3.98 14.76
CA TYR A 38 -1.79 -4.05 13.81
C TYR A 38 -2.82 -5.13 14.16
N ALA A 39 -2.56 -6.01 15.13
CA ALA A 39 -3.42 -7.15 15.46
C ALA A 39 -4.90 -6.76 15.64
N GLY A 40 -5.16 -5.67 16.36
CA GLY A 40 -6.52 -5.17 16.61
C GLY A 40 -7.32 -4.79 15.34
N TYR A 41 -6.65 -4.47 14.23
CA TYR A 41 -7.35 -4.26 12.96
C TYR A 41 -7.86 -5.58 12.39
N PHE A 42 -7.00 -6.61 12.38
CA PHE A 42 -7.34 -7.91 11.82
C PHE A 42 -8.33 -8.69 12.69
N GLU A 43 -8.39 -8.38 13.99
CA GLU A 43 -9.44 -8.83 14.90
C GLU A 43 -10.72 -7.98 14.82
N SER A 44 -10.74 -6.93 14.00
CA SER A 44 -11.85 -5.98 13.85
C SER A 44 -12.23 -5.26 15.16
N THR A 45 -11.28 -5.12 16.09
CA THR A 45 -11.47 -4.38 17.36
C THR A 45 -11.10 -2.90 17.23
N VAL A 46 -10.30 -2.55 16.24
CA VAL A 46 -9.87 -1.17 15.94
C VAL A 46 -10.36 -0.74 14.55
N ALA A 47 -11.04 0.41 14.49
CA ALA A 47 -11.42 1.04 13.23
C ALA A 47 -10.35 2.06 12.79
N PRO A 48 -9.98 2.09 11.50
CA PRO A 48 -8.97 3.03 11.01
C PRO A 48 -9.46 4.47 11.11
N LYS A 49 -8.58 5.36 11.55
CA LYS A 49 -8.81 6.80 11.55
C LYS A 49 -7.52 7.51 11.17
N VAL A 50 -7.43 7.93 9.92
CA VAL A 50 -6.17 8.39 9.31
C VAL A 50 -6.11 9.91 9.27
N LEU A 51 -5.02 10.51 9.75
CA LEU A 51 -4.73 11.93 9.59
C LEU A 51 -3.84 12.14 8.38
N LEU A 52 -4.32 12.87 7.38
CA LEU A 52 -3.51 13.32 6.24
C LEU A 52 -2.98 14.73 6.50
N THR A 53 -1.68 14.92 6.29
CA THR A 53 -1.05 16.25 6.27
C THR A 53 0.05 16.30 5.21
N THR A 54 0.59 17.49 4.97
CA THR A 54 1.64 17.74 3.99
C THR A 54 2.92 18.24 4.65
N CYS A 55 3.94 18.46 3.83
CA CYS A 55 5.05 19.35 4.10
C CYS A 55 4.61 20.82 4.28
N TYR A 56 5.58 21.69 4.58
CA TYR A 56 5.41 23.13 4.62
C TYR A 56 5.17 23.68 3.21
N LYS A 57 4.26 24.66 3.08
CA LYS A 57 3.93 25.35 1.81
C LYS A 57 3.64 24.38 0.63
N PRO A 58 2.61 23.51 0.75
CA PRO A 58 2.22 22.57 -0.31
C PRO A 58 1.83 23.30 -1.62
N THR A 59 2.14 22.70 -2.77
CA THR A 59 1.76 23.22 -4.10
C THR A 59 0.31 22.87 -4.45
N LYS A 60 -0.22 23.47 -5.53
CA LYS A 60 -1.54 23.08 -6.08
C LYS A 60 -1.60 21.59 -6.46
N LEU A 61 -0.49 21.01 -6.93
CA LEU A 61 -0.42 19.58 -7.22
C LEU A 61 -0.68 18.73 -5.97
N MET A 62 -0.04 19.08 -4.84
CA MET A 62 -0.24 18.38 -3.57
C MET A 62 -1.71 18.42 -3.13
N TYR A 63 -2.40 19.56 -3.26
CA TYR A 63 -3.81 19.63 -2.88
C TYR A 63 -4.73 18.79 -3.78
N ARG A 64 -4.45 18.73 -5.09
CA ARG A 64 -5.19 17.83 -6.01
C ARG A 64 -4.97 16.37 -5.64
N PHE A 65 -3.71 15.99 -5.40
CA PHE A 65 -3.38 14.64 -4.95
C PHE A 65 -4.05 14.27 -3.61
N LEU A 66 -4.05 15.18 -2.64
CA LEU A 66 -4.74 14.96 -1.36
C LEU A 66 -6.25 14.77 -1.52
N ALA A 67 -6.89 15.50 -2.45
CA ALA A 67 -8.30 15.30 -2.73
C ALA A 67 -8.58 13.86 -3.21
N GLU A 68 -7.77 13.35 -4.14
CA GLU A 68 -7.91 11.96 -4.61
C GLU A 68 -7.57 10.93 -3.52
N MET A 69 -6.62 11.23 -2.62
CA MET A 69 -6.33 10.38 -1.46
C MET A 69 -7.49 10.34 -0.45
N LEU A 70 -8.17 11.46 -0.20
CA LEU A 70 -9.37 11.52 0.64
C LEU A 70 -10.53 10.74 0.02
N GLU A 71 -10.69 10.77 -1.30
CA GLU A 71 -11.66 9.91 -1.98
C GLU A 71 -11.30 8.42 -1.85
N THR A 72 -10.00 8.11 -1.88
CA THR A 72 -9.51 6.74 -1.80
C THR A 72 -9.60 6.14 -0.40
N LEU A 73 -9.43 6.96 0.64
CA LEU A 73 -9.48 6.58 2.05
C LEU A 73 -10.67 7.26 2.74
N PRO A 74 -11.88 6.66 2.75
CA PRO A 74 -13.05 7.27 3.38
C PRO A 74 -12.91 7.57 4.88
N CYS A 75 -11.97 6.91 5.57
CA CYS A 75 -11.65 7.10 6.99
C CYS A 75 -10.59 8.20 7.24
N ALA A 76 -10.14 8.90 6.19
CA ALA A 76 -9.08 9.88 6.27
C ALA A 76 -9.58 11.32 6.47
N TYR A 77 -8.83 12.09 7.26
CA TYR A 77 -9.11 13.50 7.56
C TYR A 77 -7.89 14.34 7.26
N TYR A 78 -8.07 15.38 6.44
CA TYR A 78 -6.99 16.32 6.16
C TYR A 78 -6.89 17.40 7.24
N TYR A 79 -5.68 17.57 7.77
CA TYR A 79 -5.31 18.68 8.63
C TYR A 79 -4.12 19.42 8.01
N LYS A 80 -4.27 20.74 7.91
CA LYS A 80 -3.19 21.59 7.39
C LYS A 80 -2.01 21.58 8.36
N ARG A 81 -0.81 21.38 7.82
CA ARG A 81 0.45 21.34 8.59
C ARG A 81 0.67 22.56 9.51
N GLN A 82 0.21 23.74 9.08
CA GLN A 82 0.26 25.04 9.80
C GLN A 82 1.62 25.39 10.45
N GLY A 83 2.70 24.82 9.95
CA GLY A 83 4.02 25.06 10.50
C GLY A 83 4.41 24.19 11.70
N PHE A 84 3.49 23.38 12.24
CA PHE A 84 3.73 22.59 13.43
C PHE A 84 4.84 21.55 13.22
N ALA A 85 5.66 21.34 14.25
CA ALA A 85 6.62 20.24 14.28
C ALA A 85 5.90 18.88 14.29
N LEU A 86 6.51 17.86 13.70
CA LEU A 86 5.85 16.56 13.53
C LEU A 86 5.52 15.91 14.88
N LYS A 87 6.41 16.01 15.87
CA LYS A 87 6.17 15.54 17.25
C LYS A 87 4.91 16.15 17.88
N LYS A 88 4.59 17.42 17.57
CA LYS A 88 3.35 18.06 18.05
C LYS A 88 2.11 17.48 17.36
N ILE A 89 2.21 17.15 16.07
CA ILE A 89 1.13 16.53 15.31
C ILE A 89 0.88 15.10 15.78
N VAL A 90 1.93 14.33 16.05
CA VAL A 90 1.83 12.98 16.64
C VAL A 90 1.08 13.02 17.96
N LYS A 91 1.47 13.92 18.88
CA LYS A 91 0.77 14.11 20.16
C LYS A 91 -0.69 14.54 19.97
N TYR A 92 -0.94 15.47 19.07
CA TYR A 92 -2.29 15.94 18.77
C TYR A 92 -3.18 14.84 18.21
N ALA A 93 -2.66 14.05 17.27
CA ALA A 93 -3.38 12.97 16.61
C ALA A 93 -3.69 11.83 17.59
N SER A 94 -2.70 11.43 18.39
CA SER A 94 -2.85 10.40 19.44
C SER A 94 -3.93 10.80 20.44
N ASN A 95 -3.92 12.05 20.93
CA ASN A 95 -4.93 12.55 21.87
C ASN A 95 -6.36 12.61 21.28
N ARG A 96 -6.51 12.53 19.96
CA ARG A 96 -7.80 12.54 19.25
C ARG A 96 -8.19 11.15 18.73
N GLY A 97 -7.45 10.12 19.12
CA GLY A 97 -7.68 8.74 18.71
C GLY A 97 -7.51 8.52 17.22
N PHE A 98 -6.65 9.30 16.54
CA PHE A 98 -6.18 8.90 15.21
C PHE A 98 -5.28 7.69 15.36
N THR A 99 -5.43 6.74 14.43
CA THR A 99 -4.68 5.50 14.43
C THR A 99 -3.45 5.59 13.55
N ASP A 100 -3.47 6.45 12.54
CA ASP A 100 -2.36 6.59 11.58
C ASP A 100 -2.21 8.04 11.13
N ILE A 101 -0.99 8.46 10.84
CA ILE A 101 -0.68 9.72 10.17
C ILE A 101 0.02 9.42 8.86
N MET A 102 -0.43 10.05 7.78
CA MET A 102 0.29 10.13 6.51
C MET A 102 0.75 11.56 6.27
N VAL A 103 2.06 11.75 6.13
CA VAL A 103 2.69 13.02 5.80
C VAL A 103 3.28 12.95 4.41
N PHE A 104 2.65 13.63 3.45
CA PHE A 104 3.17 13.72 2.08
C PHE A 104 4.17 14.86 1.95
N ASN A 105 5.31 14.57 1.35
CA ASN A 105 6.36 15.52 1.05
C ASN A 105 6.41 15.86 -0.44
N GLN A 106 6.92 17.06 -0.74
CA GLN A 106 7.19 17.47 -2.11
C GLN A 106 8.53 18.19 -2.17
N ARG A 107 9.19 18.09 -3.32
CA ARG A 107 10.39 18.83 -3.66
C ARG A 107 10.20 19.49 -5.01
N GLY A 108 10.25 20.82 -5.03
CA GLY A 108 9.93 21.59 -6.24
C GLY A 108 8.48 21.37 -6.66
N LYS A 109 8.28 20.77 -7.84
CA LYS A 109 6.96 20.48 -8.43
C LYS A 109 6.59 18.99 -8.37
N GLU A 110 7.37 18.16 -7.68
CA GLU A 110 7.16 16.72 -7.61
C GLU A 110 6.91 16.26 -6.18
N LEU A 111 5.98 15.32 -5.99
CA LEU A 111 5.81 14.62 -4.73
C LEU A 111 6.88 13.53 -4.64
N ASP A 112 7.73 13.59 -3.61
CA ASP A 112 8.93 12.76 -3.52
C ASP A 112 8.95 11.82 -2.30
N GLY A 113 8.04 12.00 -1.35
CA GLY A 113 8.06 11.22 -0.11
C GLY A 113 6.70 11.06 0.55
N LEU A 114 6.56 9.95 1.26
CA LEU A 114 5.47 9.65 2.18
C LEU A 114 6.10 9.16 3.49
N LEU A 115 5.74 9.80 4.59
CA LEU A 115 6.02 9.30 5.93
C LEU A 115 4.71 8.81 6.54
N MET A 116 4.67 7.55 6.94
CA MET A 116 3.52 6.91 7.54
C MET A 116 3.85 6.52 8.98
N ILE A 117 3.02 6.93 9.93
CA ILE A 117 3.25 6.74 11.36
C ILE A 117 2.02 6.08 11.93
N HIS A 118 2.17 4.85 12.42
CA HIS A 118 1.12 4.20 13.20
C HIS A 118 1.11 4.79 14.63
N LEU A 119 -0.06 4.90 15.24
CA LEU A 119 -0.29 5.54 16.54
C LEU A 119 -1.01 4.58 17.49
N PRO A 120 -0.80 4.72 18.81
CA PRO A 120 -0.03 5.78 19.48
C PRO A 120 1.48 5.57 19.49
N ASP A 121 1.95 4.33 19.29
CA ASP A 121 3.31 3.93 19.64
C ASP A 121 4.21 3.66 18.44
N GLY A 122 3.74 3.77 17.20
CA GLY A 122 4.49 3.39 16.00
C GLY A 122 4.10 2.03 15.47
N PRO A 123 4.80 1.48 14.45
CA PRO A 123 6.05 1.96 13.88
C PRO A 123 5.90 3.13 12.87
N THR A 124 7.04 3.64 12.39
CA THR A 124 7.13 4.73 11.40
C THR A 124 7.84 4.27 10.13
N ALA A 125 7.15 4.30 8.99
CA ALA A 125 7.74 3.98 7.69
C ALA A 125 7.95 5.23 6.84
N HIS A 126 9.12 5.32 6.22
CA HIS A 126 9.44 6.35 5.24
C HIS A 126 9.56 5.72 3.86
N PHE A 127 8.75 6.22 2.93
CA PHE A 127 8.72 5.80 1.53
C PHE A 127 9.17 6.94 0.64
N ARG A 128 9.95 6.61 -0.38
CA ARG A 128 10.10 7.45 -1.56
C ARG A 128 8.88 7.29 -2.43
N LEU A 129 8.25 8.39 -2.83
CA LEU A 129 7.14 8.42 -3.76
C LEU A 129 7.64 8.83 -5.16
N SER A 130 7.18 8.14 -6.19
CA SER A 130 7.50 8.46 -7.59
C SER A 130 6.34 8.13 -8.52
N ASN A 131 6.47 8.54 -9.80
CA ASN A 131 5.54 8.20 -10.88
C ASN A 131 4.07 8.54 -10.58
N LEU A 132 3.83 9.70 -9.96
CA LEU A 132 2.48 10.18 -9.69
C LEU A 132 1.74 10.51 -11.00
N ILE A 133 0.57 9.93 -11.18
CA ILE A 133 -0.41 10.28 -12.21
C ILE A 133 -1.76 10.46 -11.49
N LEU A 134 -2.36 11.64 -11.62
CA LEU A 134 -3.67 11.94 -11.05
C LEU A 134 -4.78 11.29 -11.87
N GLY A 135 -5.94 11.04 -11.25
CA GLY A 135 -7.13 10.51 -11.91
C GLY A 135 -7.51 11.29 -13.16
N GLU A 136 -7.45 12.62 -13.10
CA GLU A 136 -7.77 13.51 -14.22
C GLU A 136 -6.88 13.29 -15.45
N ASP A 137 -5.63 12.85 -15.24
CA ASP A 137 -4.65 12.57 -16.29
C ASP A 137 -4.74 11.12 -16.83
N ILE A 138 -5.61 10.28 -16.23
CA ILE A 138 -5.83 8.90 -16.66
C ILE A 138 -6.97 8.85 -17.68
N LYS A 139 -6.65 8.33 -18.87
CA LYS A 139 -7.63 8.15 -19.95
C LYS A 139 -8.74 7.19 -19.52
N GLY A 140 -9.99 7.66 -19.60
CA GLY A 140 -11.17 6.86 -19.26
C GLY A 140 -11.35 6.62 -17.77
N HIS A 141 -10.76 7.46 -16.91
CA HIS A 141 -10.96 7.37 -15.46
C HIS A 141 -12.45 7.46 -15.10
N GLY A 142 -12.84 6.68 -14.10
CA GLY A 142 -14.14 6.79 -13.46
C GLY A 142 -14.10 7.76 -12.28
N ARG A 143 -15.26 8.02 -11.68
CA ARG A 143 -15.37 8.73 -10.40
C ARG A 143 -15.58 7.75 -9.27
N ALA A 144 -14.87 7.95 -8.16
CA ALA A 144 -15.04 7.15 -6.97
C ALA A 144 -16.41 7.43 -6.32
N THR A 145 -16.98 6.40 -5.69
CA THR A 145 -18.15 6.55 -4.81
C THR A 145 -17.68 6.60 -3.36
N THR A 146 -18.55 6.96 -2.42
CA THR A 146 -18.18 7.03 -0.99
C THR A 146 -18.04 5.67 -0.29
N HIS A 147 -18.37 4.57 -0.97
CA HIS A 147 -18.29 3.22 -0.40
C HIS A 147 -16.87 2.84 0.01
N LYS A 148 -16.72 2.11 1.12
CA LYS A 148 -15.43 1.56 1.58
C LYS A 148 -14.85 0.61 0.52
N PRO A 149 -13.62 0.84 0.02
CA PRO A 149 -13.02 -0.03 -0.99
C PRO A 149 -12.52 -1.34 -0.38
N GLU A 150 -12.49 -2.38 -1.20
CA GLU A 150 -11.72 -3.60 -0.93
C GLU A 150 -10.21 -3.30 -1.06
N LEU A 151 -9.39 -4.05 -0.33
CA LEU A 151 -7.94 -3.93 -0.37
C LEU A 151 -7.31 -5.21 -0.93
N VAL A 152 -6.38 -5.05 -1.87
CA VAL A 152 -5.57 -6.13 -2.42
C VAL A 152 -4.10 -5.84 -2.17
N LEU A 153 -3.45 -6.72 -1.42
CA LEU A 153 -2.00 -6.69 -1.18
C LEU A 153 -1.36 -7.86 -1.92
N ASN A 154 -0.50 -7.58 -2.89
CA ASN A 154 0.16 -8.61 -3.70
C ASN A 154 1.67 -8.63 -3.43
N ASN A 155 2.22 -9.84 -3.29
CA ASN A 155 3.66 -10.13 -3.19
C ASN A 155 4.38 -9.49 -1.99
N PHE A 156 3.73 -9.43 -0.82
CA PHE A 156 4.36 -9.04 0.44
C PHE A 156 4.79 -10.28 1.23
N GLY A 157 5.69 -11.07 0.65
CA GLY A 157 5.96 -12.45 1.10
C GLY A 157 7.08 -12.59 2.13
N THR A 158 7.94 -11.58 2.28
CA THR A 158 9.01 -11.59 3.30
C THR A 158 8.48 -11.14 4.66
N ARG A 159 9.20 -11.39 5.76
CA ARG A 159 8.82 -10.88 7.09
C ARG A 159 8.66 -9.35 7.10
N LEU A 160 9.57 -8.62 6.44
CA LEU A 160 9.44 -7.17 6.25
C LEU A 160 8.25 -6.80 5.35
N GLY A 161 8.05 -7.56 4.27
CA GLY A 161 6.92 -7.42 3.36
C GLY A 161 5.59 -7.54 4.09
N ARG A 162 5.40 -8.58 4.89
CA ARG A 162 4.20 -8.81 5.69
C ARG A 162 3.95 -7.65 6.64
N ARG A 163 4.97 -7.18 7.37
CA ARG A 163 4.87 -6.03 8.27
C ARG A 163 4.41 -4.76 7.54
N VAL A 164 5.01 -4.46 6.38
CA VAL A 164 4.61 -3.32 5.53
C VAL A 164 3.21 -3.52 4.93
N GLY A 165 2.85 -4.74 4.57
CA GLY A 165 1.53 -5.10 4.09
C GLY A 165 0.46 -4.84 5.16
N ARG A 166 0.69 -5.28 6.39
CA ARG A 166 -0.17 -5.03 7.55
C ARG A 166 -0.31 -3.53 7.84
N MET A 167 0.79 -2.79 7.74
CA MET A 167 0.78 -1.33 7.84
C MET A 167 -0.04 -0.65 6.73
N PHE A 168 -0.07 -1.18 5.49
CA PHE A 168 -0.99 -0.66 4.47
C PHE A 168 -2.43 -1.08 4.74
N ALA A 169 -2.65 -2.30 5.25
CA ALA A 169 -3.98 -2.80 5.59
C ALA A 169 -4.65 -1.99 6.70
N SER A 170 -3.88 -1.54 7.70
CA SER A 170 -4.39 -0.74 8.82
C SER A 170 -4.95 0.63 8.38
N LEU A 171 -4.65 1.10 7.17
CA LEU A 171 -5.23 2.32 6.62
C LEU A 171 -6.68 2.13 6.14
N PHE A 172 -7.12 0.89 5.93
CA PHE A 172 -8.41 0.55 5.34
C PHE A 172 -9.33 -0.13 6.34
N SER A 173 -10.62 0.03 6.10
CA SER A 173 -11.66 -0.64 6.88
C SER A 173 -11.66 -2.13 6.55
N GLN A 174 -11.67 -2.99 7.56
CA GLN A 174 -11.75 -4.45 7.34
C GLN A 174 -13.14 -4.94 6.93
N ASP A 175 -14.15 -4.04 6.90
CA ASP A 175 -15.51 -4.25 6.40
C ASP A 175 -15.76 -3.51 5.06
N PRO A 176 -15.22 -4.00 3.93
CA PRO A 176 -15.39 -3.33 2.64
C PRO A 176 -16.83 -3.39 2.14
N ALA A 177 -17.23 -2.39 1.35
CA ALA A 177 -18.57 -2.28 0.80
C ALA A 177 -18.62 -2.76 -0.66
N PHE A 178 -18.84 -4.07 -0.84
CA PHE A 178 -18.85 -4.75 -2.15
C PHE A 178 -19.80 -4.11 -3.18
N ARG A 179 -20.92 -3.50 -2.75
CA ARG A 179 -21.85 -2.79 -3.65
C ARG A 179 -21.18 -1.64 -4.40
N GLY A 180 -20.20 -0.98 -3.78
CA GLY A 180 -19.42 0.09 -4.41
C GLY A 180 -18.52 -0.41 -5.54
N ARG A 181 -18.14 -1.69 -5.48
CA ARG A 181 -17.20 -2.35 -6.41
C ARG A 181 -15.89 -1.59 -6.57
N ARG A 182 -15.39 -1.03 -5.47
CA ARG A 182 -14.14 -0.28 -5.43
C ARG A 182 -13.06 -1.20 -4.87
N VAL A 183 -11.87 -1.15 -5.46
CA VAL A 183 -10.71 -1.88 -4.99
C VAL A 183 -9.47 -1.00 -5.05
N VAL A 184 -8.70 -1.01 -3.96
CA VAL A 184 -7.37 -0.43 -3.90
C VAL A 184 -6.37 -1.56 -3.88
N THR A 185 -5.30 -1.42 -4.66
CA THR A 185 -4.27 -2.43 -4.81
C THR A 185 -2.91 -1.84 -4.47
N PHE A 186 -2.19 -2.50 -3.56
CA PHE A 186 -0.75 -2.35 -3.40
C PHE A 186 -0.11 -3.60 -3.98
N HIS A 187 0.56 -3.44 -5.11
CA HIS A 187 1.28 -4.54 -5.76
C HIS A 187 2.77 -4.36 -5.57
N ASN A 188 3.39 -5.19 -4.74
CA ASN A 188 4.84 -5.22 -4.61
C ASN A 188 5.45 -5.96 -5.81
N GLN A 189 6.37 -5.29 -6.49
CA GLN A 189 7.18 -5.91 -7.52
C GLN A 189 8.60 -5.35 -7.42
N ARG A 190 9.54 -6.19 -6.99
CA ARG A 190 10.97 -5.86 -6.89
C ARG A 190 11.21 -4.64 -5.97
N ASP A 191 10.60 -4.64 -4.79
CA ASP A 191 10.61 -3.57 -3.78
C ASP A 191 9.94 -2.25 -4.19
N PHE A 192 9.30 -2.23 -5.36
CA PHE A 192 8.43 -1.13 -5.78
C PHE A 192 6.99 -1.53 -5.53
N VAL A 193 6.31 -0.77 -4.67
CA VAL A 193 4.89 -0.94 -4.37
C VAL A 193 4.10 -0.03 -5.29
N PHE A 194 3.39 -0.63 -6.23
CA PHE A 194 2.52 0.06 -7.17
C PHE A 194 1.14 0.24 -6.54
N PHE A 195 0.77 1.50 -6.31
CA PHE A 195 -0.57 1.84 -5.84
C PHE A 195 -1.51 2.04 -7.02
N ARG A 196 -2.66 1.38 -7.00
CA ARG A 196 -3.73 1.57 -7.97
C ARG A 196 -5.09 1.56 -7.29
N HIS A 197 -6.02 2.35 -7.81
CA HIS A 197 -7.40 2.40 -7.35
C HIS A 197 -8.34 2.20 -8.53
N HIS A 198 -9.18 1.18 -8.44
CA HIS A 198 -10.07 0.74 -9.51
C HIS A 198 -11.50 0.61 -9.03
N ARG A 199 -12.41 0.67 -10.00
CA ARG A 199 -13.74 0.08 -9.93
C ARG A 199 -13.76 -1.19 -10.77
N TYR A 200 -14.43 -2.23 -10.29
CA TYR A 200 -14.57 -3.48 -11.05
C TYR A 200 -16.02 -3.78 -11.43
N ILE A 201 -16.20 -4.56 -12.49
CA ILE A 201 -17.46 -5.17 -12.89
C ILE A 201 -17.17 -6.62 -13.30
N PHE A 202 -18.00 -7.55 -12.86
CA PHE A 202 -17.98 -8.92 -13.34
C PHE A 202 -18.87 -9.03 -14.58
N GLU A 203 -18.31 -9.57 -15.66
CA GLU A 203 -19.01 -9.88 -16.90
C GLU A 203 -18.92 -11.38 -17.17
N GLU A 204 -20.05 -12.02 -17.44
CA GLU A 204 -20.08 -13.39 -17.96
C GLU A 204 -19.83 -13.37 -19.46
N LYS A 205 -18.81 -14.09 -19.91
CA LYS A 205 -18.51 -14.27 -21.33
C LYS A 205 -18.50 -15.74 -21.67
N GLU A 206 -19.29 -16.11 -22.67
CA GLU A 206 -19.21 -17.44 -23.29
C GLU A 206 -17.96 -17.52 -24.17
N LYS A 207 -17.01 -18.38 -23.83
CA LYS A 207 -15.88 -18.70 -24.71
C LYS A 207 -16.05 -20.09 -25.31
N LYS A 208 -15.93 -20.18 -26.64
CA LYS A 208 -15.76 -21.46 -27.33
C LYS A 208 -14.31 -21.90 -27.18
N GLN A 209 -14.05 -22.99 -26.45
CA GLN A 209 -12.72 -23.60 -26.48
C GLN A 209 -12.53 -24.30 -27.83
N PRO A 210 -11.38 -24.11 -28.52
CA PRO A 210 -11.08 -24.86 -29.74
C PRO A 210 -11.02 -26.36 -29.41
N GLY A 211 -11.94 -27.14 -30.00
CA GLY A 211 -12.03 -28.59 -29.81
C GLY A 211 -13.13 -29.09 -28.86
N LYS A 212 -13.86 -28.20 -28.15
CA LYS A 212 -15.05 -28.59 -27.36
C LYS A 212 -16.33 -28.01 -27.99
N LYS A 213 -17.39 -28.83 -28.05
CA LYS A 213 -18.72 -28.41 -28.56
C LYS A 213 -19.47 -27.51 -27.57
N GLU A 214 -19.20 -27.66 -26.28
CA GLU A 214 -19.84 -26.88 -25.23
C GLU A 214 -19.17 -25.52 -25.04
N LYS A 215 -20.01 -24.49 -24.91
CA LYS A 215 -19.56 -23.15 -24.54
C LYS A 215 -19.32 -23.11 -23.04
N GLU A 216 -18.15 -22.63 -22.64
CA GLU A 216 -17.84 -22.45 -21.22
C GLU A 216 -18.14 -21.00 -20.85
N THR A 217 -18.99 -20.80 -19.83
CA THR A 217 -19.24 -19.48 -19.25
C THR A 217 -18.08 -19.13 -18.35
N LYS A 218 -17.28 -18.14 -18.76
CA LYS A 218 -16.19 -17.61 -17.95
C LYS A 218 -16.58 -16.24 -17.40
N VAL A 219 -16.57 -16.10 -16.08
CA VAL A 219 -16.67 -14.80 -15.42
C VAL A 219 -15.33 -14.08 -15.56
N GLU A 220 -15.32 -12.91 -16.18
CA GLU A 220 -14.16 -12.03 -16.30
C GLU A 220 -14.41 -10.73 -15.54
N SER A 221 -13.42 -10.28 -14.76
CA SER A 221 -13.44 -8.96 -14.12
C SER A 221 -12.91 -7.90 -15.08
N ARG A 222 -13.71 -6.90 -15.41
CA ARG A 222 -13.23 -5.67 -16.05
C ARG A 222 -12.95 -4.60 -15.01
N LEU A 223 -11.82 -3.93 -15.17
CA LEU A 223 -11.39 -2.84 -14.29
C LEU A 223 -11.49 -1.51 -15.02
N GLN A 224 -11.98 -0.50 -14.31
CA GLN A 224 -11.88 0.90 -14.69
C GLN A 224 -11.08 1.62 -13.60
N GLU A 225 -10.07 2.39 -14.00
CA GLU A 225 -9.29 3.14 -13.03
C GLU A 225 -10.00 4.37 -12.51
N LEU A 226 -9.77 4.70 -11.24
CA LEU A 226 -10.30 5.87 -10.57
C LEU A 226 -9.20 6.90 -10.26
N GLY A 227 -7.98 6.43 -9.99
CA GLY A 227 -6.84 7.26 -9.58
C GLY A 227 -6.75 7.47 -8.06
N PRO A 228 -5.61 7.99 -7.56
CA PRO A 228 -4.37 8.26 -8.31
C PRO A 228 -3.58 6.98 -8.61
N ARG A 229 -2.53 7.10 -9.44
CA ARG A 229 -1.44 6.11 -9.55
C ARG A 229 -0.17 6.70 -8.96
N PHE A 230 0.56 5.92 -8.18
CA PHE A 230 1.92 6.25 -7.81
C PHE A 230 2.69 4.98 -7.46
N THR A 231 3.99 5.13 -7.27
CA THR A 231 4.89 4.07 -6.85
C THR A 231 5.56 4.48 -5.55
N LEU A 232 5.62 3.55 -4.60
CA LEU A 232 6.37 3.69 -3.35
C LEU A 232 7.58 2.77 -3.36
N LYS A 233 8.69 3.23 -2.80
CA LYS A 233 9.83 2.38 -2.40
C LYS A 233 10.11 2.63 -0.93
N LEU A 234 10.12 1.57 -0.11
CA LEU A 234 10.46 1.69 1.30
C LEU A 234 11.92 2.15 1.43
N MET A 235 12.14 3.19 2.21
CA MET A 235 13.48 3.74 2.49
C MET A 235 13.93 3.40 3.91
N SER A 236 13.00 3.41 4.87
CA SER A 236 13.29 2.99 6.24
C SER A 236 12.01 2.60 6.98
N LEU A 237 12.14 1.68 7.93
CA LEU A 237 11.13 1.33 8.92
C LEU A 237 11.76 1.51 10.31
N GLN A 238 11.15 2.35 11.12
CA GLN A 238 11.60 2.73 12.44
C GLN A 238 10.64 2.18 13.50
N HIS A 239 11.20 1.61 14.57
CA HIS A 239 10.44 1.37 15.79
C HIS A 239 9.96 2.69 16.38
N GLY A 240 8.80 2.66 17.02
CA GLY A 240 8.28 3.84 17.67
C GLY A 240 7.60 4.83 16.70
N THR A 241 7.05 5.88 17.29
CA THR A 241 6.66 7.07 16.53
C THR A 241 7.90 7.86 16.06
N PHE A 242 7.69 8.79 15.14
CA PHE A 242 8.76 9.58 14.51
C PHE A 242 9.78 10.17 15.50
N ASP A 243 11.02 9.66 15.47
CA ASP A 243 12.14 10.23 16.21
C ASP A 243 13.40 10.40 15.36
N SER A 244 13.72 11.65 15.07
CA SER A 244 14.83 12.02 14.18
C SER A 244 16.21 12.00 14.83
N LYS A 245 16.33 11.69 16.14
CA LYS A 245 17.60 11.79 16.89
C LYS A 245 18.12 10.44 17.35
N SER A 246 17.24 9.64 17.97
CA SER A 246 17.58 8.38 18.64
C SER A 246 16.68 7.24 18.19
N GLY A 247 16.00 7.39 17.05
CA GLY A 247 15.10 6.37 16.53
C GLY A 247 15.84 5.07 16.23
N GLU A 248 15.33 3.96 16.77
CA GLU A 248 15.80 2.62 16.46
C GLU A 248 15.14 2.15 15.17
N PHE A 249 15.94 1.70 14.20
CA PHE A 249 15.43 1.28 12.90
C PHE A 249 15.41 -0.24 12.78
N GLU A 250 14.22 -0.78 12.51
CA GLU A 250 14.03 -2.17 12.09
C GLU A 250 14.75 -2.43 10.76
N TRP A 251 14.63 -1.49 9.84
CA TRP A 251 15.17 -1.63 8.50
C TRP A 251 15.50 -0.28 7.87
N VAL A 252 16.61 -0.21 7.14
CA VAL A 252 17.02 0.99 6.39
C VAL A 252 17.58 0.54 5.05
N HIS A 253 17.07 1.12 3.95
CA HIS A 253 17.63 0.94 2.62
C HIS A 253 19.03 1.56 2.57
N LYS A 254 20.01 0.77 2.16
CA LYS A 254 21.39 1.21 1.94
C LYS A 254 21.75 0.99 0.46
N PRO A 255 22.45 1.91 -0.21
CA PRO A 255 22.85 1.72 -1.62
C PRO A 255 23.61 0.43 -1.90
N GLN A 256 24.35 -0.10 -0.91
CA GLN A 256 25.07 -1.37 -1.00
C GLN A 256 24.14 -2.59 -1.10
N MET A 257 22.85 -2.42 -0.81
CA MET A 257 21.84 -3.48 -0.94
C MET A 257 21.35 -3.63 -2.40
N ASP A 258 21.54 -2.62 -3.25
CA ASP A 258 21.15 -2.65 -4.67
C ASP A 258 22.19 -3.36 -5.56
N THR A 259 23.07 -4.19 -4.99
CA THR A 259 24.17 -4.89 -5.70
C THR A 259 23.69 -6.02 -6.59
N SER A 260 22.58 -6.69 -6.24
CA SER A 260 21.95 -7.72 -7.06
C SER A 260 20.57 -7.29 -7.55
N ARG A 261 20.31 -7.48 -8.85
CA ARG A 261 18.98 -7.26 -9.45
C ARG A 261 17.98 -8.37 -9.16
N ARG A 262 18.38 -9.39 -8.39
CA ARG A 262 17.58 -10.58 -8.05
C ARG A 262 17.28 -10.69 -6.56
N LYS A 263 17.76 -9.74 -5.75
CA LYS A 263 17.50 -9.65 -4.33
C LYS A 263 16.45 -8.57 -4.07
N PHE A 264 15.39 -8.93 -3.35
CA PHE A 264 14.27 -8.06 -2.99
C PHE A 264 13.95 -8.28 -1.51
N PHE A 265 13.51 -7.23 -0.83
CA PHE A 265 13.34 -7.20 0.63
C PHE A 265 11.89 -7.23 1.09
N LEU A 266 10.93 -6.87 0.23
CA LEU A 266 9.48 -6.94 0.48
C LEU A 266 8.84 -8.22 -0.07
#